data_AF-A0A935X8Y9-F1
#
_entry.id   AF-A0A935X8Y9-F1
#
_cell.length_a   1.000
_cell.length_b   1.000
_cell.length_c   1.000
_cell.angle_alpha   90.00
_cell.angle_beta   90.00
_cell.angle_gamma   90.00
#
_symmetry.space_group_name_H-M   'P 1'
#
loop_
_entity.id
_entity.type
_entity.pdbx_description
1 polymer ?
#
loop_
_entity_poly.entity_id
_entity_poly.type
_entity_poly.pdbx_seq_one_letter_code
_entity_poly.pdbx_strand_id
1 'polypeptide(L)'
;MAVGTWVTNAYQVSGNVGANGAAVDVNGVANAAPAAVYWSYVYAANGVGQSLGYQIAASDGTYKVRLHFAETGGQAVGARRFDVVVNGTNVDDNVDIRQRAGALNKAYVAEYDVVVSGGTGIGLDLVNRTNTAAILQGIELVRVNEEGVDTPTVELQVSTDDGANWRSIASGLTLDRRGQGHYDWTVDAATTTSNTARIRAIATVNNSLTGGILQVSDVSDEGFEIANAGQSYYVNDGSLAGDEYTTAVGSNANTGKSADAPMASLAALLRAYDLDAGDVIYVDTGLYNLATNVVLSSDDSGVTIVGASGHGSVLDRGNTTNGAWALQFAGADDVTLRGWYSGAGSTGSGRRMERTPTGWC
;
A
#
# COMPACT_ATOMS: atom_id res chain seq x y z
N MET A 1 11.88 -0.40 19.62
CA MET A 1 10.65 -0.39 18.82
C MET A 1 11.05 -0.58 17.37
N ALA A 2 10.26 -1.30 16.58
CA ALA A 2 10.50 -1.41 15.15
C ALA A 2 10.46 -0.03 14.49
N VAL A 3 11.32 0.20 13.49
CA VAL A 3 11.38 1.44 12.71
C VAL A 3 11.09 1.07 11.27
N GLY A 4 9.85 1.30 10.80
CA GLY A 4 9.42 0.79 9.51
C GLY A 4 9.53 -0.74 9.44
N THR A 5 10.21 -1.27 8.43
CA THR A 5 10.46 -2.71 8.24
C THR A 5 11.57 -3.28 9.12
N TRP A 6 12.26 -2.45 9.91
CA TRP A 6 13.35 -2.89 10.78
C TRP A 6 12.82 -3.53 12.06
N VAL A 7 13.22 -4.79 12.31
CA VAL A 7 12.89 -5.53 13.53
C VAL A 7 13.88 -5.22 14.65
N THR A 8 13.42 -5.23 15.90
CA THR A 8 14.29 -4.94 17.06
C THR A 8 15.18 -6.13 17.38
N ASN A 9 16.49 -5.99 17.15
CA ASN A 9 17.60 -6.81 17.68
C ASN A 9 17.31 -8.32 17.84
N ALA A 10 16.80 -8.94 16.77
CA ALA A 10 16.67 -10.39 16.70
C ALA A 10 18.04 -11.06 16.47
N TYR A 11 18.16 -12.35 16.80
CA TYR A 11 19.34 -13.19 16.49
C TYR A 11 20.64 -12.87 17.23
N GLN A 12 20.63 -11.93 18.18
CA GLN A 12 21.80 -11.64 19.00
C GLN A 12 22.17 -12.85 19.88
N VAL A 13 23.45 -13.22 19.89
CA VAL A 13 23.99 -14.27 20.78
C VAL A 13 24.96 -13.73 21.83
N SER A 14 25.56 -12.56 21.60
CA SER A 14 26.43 -11.89 22.59
C SER A 14 26.45 -10.37 22.43
N GLY A 15 26.83 -9.66 23.50
CA GLY A 15 26.86 -8.19 23.57
C GLY A 15 25.72 -7.59 24.40
N ASN A 16 25.71 -6.27 24.52
CA ASN A 16 24.74 -5.52 25.31
C ASN A 16 24.05 -4.47 24.44
N VAL A 17 22.79 -4.14 24.75
CA VAL A 17 22.03 -3.11 24.03
C VAL A 17 22.24 -1.75 24.71
N GLY A 18 22.41 -0.71 23.90
CA GLY A 18 22.47 0.68 24.32
C GLY A 18 21.65 1.57 23.39
N ALA A 19 21.34 2.78 23.86
CA ALA A 19 20.72 3.82 23.06
C ALA A 19 21.21 5.18 23.56
N ASN A 20 21.39 6.11 22.64
CA ASN A 20 21.77 7.48 22.98
C ASN A 20 20.96 8.55 22.24
N GLY A 21 20.10 8.15 21.28
CA GLY A 21 19.23 9.07 20.54
C GLY A 21 20.00 10.15 19.77
N ALA A 22 21.29 9.95 19.52
CA ALA A 22 22.11 10.94 18.82
C ALA A 22 21.63 11.08 17.37
N ALA A 23 21.47 12.32 16.91
CA ALA A 23 21.18 12.58 15.51
C ALA A 23 22.39 12.14 14.66
N VAL A 24 22.15 11.21 13.72
CA VAL A 24 23.17 10.70 12.80
C VAL A 24 22.87 11.21 11.40
N ASP A 25 23.89 11.81 10.76
CA ASP A 25 23.84 12.24 9.37
C ASP A 25 23.93 11.02 8.44
N VAL A 26 22.88 10.82 7.65
CA VAL A 26 22.76 9.76 6.63
C VAL A 26 22.85 10.32 5.21
N ASN A 27 22.97 11.64 5.05
CA ASN A 27 22.92 12.27 3.73
C ASN A 27 24.14 11.89 2.89
N GLY A 28 23.88 11.46 1.66
CA GLY A 28 24.93 11.04 0.72
C GLY A 28 25.63 9.74 1.10
N VAL A 29 25.12 8.98 2.07
CA VAL A 29 25.62 7.65 2.42
C VAL A 29 24.77 6.61 1.68
N ALA A 30 25.38 5.91 0.72
CA ALA A 30 24.72 4.88 -0.05
C ALA A 30 24.17 3.78 0.88
N ASN A 31 22.93 3.34 0.61
CA ASN A 31 22.25 2.29 1.37
C ASN A 31 22.13 2.56 2.88
N ALA A 32 22.18 3.82 3.32
CA ALA A 32 21.94 4.14 4.72
C ALA A 32 20.52 3.76 5.14
N ALA A 33 20.41 3.20 6.34
CA ALA A 33 19.13 2.95 6.98
C ALA A 33 18.44 4.29 7.34
N PRO A 34 17.14 4.29 7.65
CA PRO A 34 16.49 5.46 8.25
C PRO A 34 17.26 5.95 9.48
N ALA A 35 17.41 7.26 9.65
CA ALA A 35 18.25 7.84 10.71
C ALA A 35 17.93 7.31 12.13
N ALA A 36 16.66 6.99 12.40
CA ALA A 36 16.22 6.44 13.68
C ALA A 36 16.78 5.03 14.00
N VAL A 37 17.22 4.26 13.00
CA VAL A 37 17.92 2.97 13.23
C VAL A 37 19.23 3.21 13.98
N TYR A 38 19.91 4.33 13.72
CA TYR A 38 21.21 4.63 14.33
C TYR A 38 21.13 5.13 15.78
N TRP A 39 19.93 5.31 16.35
CA TRP A 39 19.74 5.80 17.73
C TRP A 39 19.99 4.75 18.81
N SER A 40 19.91 3.48 18.42
CA SER A 40 20.21 2.32 19.26
C SER A 40 21.37 1.54 18.67
N TYR A 41 22.12 0.86 19.52
CA TYR A 41 23.24 0.03 19.09
C TYR A 41 23.42 -1.15 20.04
N VAL A 42 24.04 -2.20 19.53
CA VAL A 42 24.63 -3.26 20.35
C VAL A 42 26.12 -2.99 20.49
N TYR A 43 26.69 -3.32 21.65
CA TYR A 43 28.10 -3.15 21.94
C TYR A 43 28.71 -4.37 22.64
N ALA A 44 29.98 -4.63 22.37
CA ALA A 44 30.75 -5.68 23.05
C ALA A 44 31.12 -5.26 24.48
N ALA A 45 31.60 -6.19 25.31
CA ALA A 45 32.34 -5.79 26.50
C ALA A 45 33.62 -5.02 26.09
N ASN A 46 34.12 -4.13 26.96
CA ASN A 46 35.40 -3.47 26.72
C ASN A 46 36.57 -4.47 26.87
N GLY A 47 37.66 -4.22 26.14
CA GLY A 47 38.87 -5.03 26.17
C GLY A 47 39.15 -5.76 24.87
N VAL A 48 40.44 -5.90 24.53
CA VAL A 48 40.91 -6.60 23.33
C VAL A 48 40.42 -8.06 23.35
N GLY A 49 39.89 -8.53 22.22
CA GLY A 49 39.38 -9.89 22.05
C GLY A 49 37.95 -10.12 22.55
N GLN A 50 37.34 -9.16 23.26
CA GLN A 50 35.90 -9.21 23.53
C GLN A 50 35.12 -8.98 22.23
N SER A 51 33.94 -9.57 22.13
CA SER A 51 33.09 -9.44 20.94
C SER A 51 31.62 -9.21 21.28
N LEU A 52 30.90 -8.75 20.26
CA LEU A 52 29.45 -8.92 20.14
C LEU A 52 29.20 -9.82 18.94
N GLY A 53 28.08 -10.55 18.95
CA GLY A 53 27.83 -11.57 17.94
C GLY A 53 26.37 -11.90 17.71
N TYR A 54 26.10 -12.40 16.51
CA TYR A 54 24.78 -12.78 16.00
C TYR A 54 24.83 -14.15 15.32
N GLN A 55 23.74 -14.91 15.45
CA GLN A 55 23.50 -16.13 14.69
C GLN A 55 22.20 -15.97 13.89
N ILE A 56 22.35 -15.53 12.65
CA ILE A 56 21.23 -15.16 11.78
C ILE A 56 20.78 -16.41 11.02
N ALA A 57 19.50 -16.76 11.18
CA ALA A 57 18.90 -17.82 10.38
C ALA A 57 18.82 -17.38 8.91
N ALA A 58 19.46 -18.13 8.03
CA ALA A 58 19.44 -17.93 6.59
C ALA A 58 19.47 -19.28 5.89
N SER A 59 18.70 -19.43 4.82
CA SER A 59 18.83 -20.60 3.94
C SER A 59 20.12 -20.52 3.14
N ASP A 60 20.52 -21.65 2.55
CA ASP A 60 21.64 -21.68 1.63
C ASP A 60 21.44 -20.68 0.48
N GLY A 61 22.53 -20.03 0.06
CA GLY A 61 22.49 -19.00 -0.97
C GLY A 61 23.56 -17.92 -0.78
N THR A 62 23.61 -17.00 -1.73
CA THR A 62 24.53 -15.86 -1.68
C THR A 62 23.79 -14.62 -1.17
N TYR A 63 24.44 -13.86 -0.30
CA TYR A 63 23.88 -12.70 0.36
C TYR A 63 24.87 -11.55 0.41
N LYS A 64 24.36 -10.32 0.43
CA LYS A 64 25.05 -9.15 0.97
C LYS A 64 24.65 -9.00 2.43
N VAL A 65 25.62 -9.17 3.33
CA VAL A 65 25.48 -8.77 4.74
C VAL A 65 25.85 -7.31 4.83
N ARG A 66 24.87 -6.47 5.13
CA ARG A 66 25.05 -5.02 5.28
C ARG A 66 25.03 -4.65 6.75
N LEU A 67 26.09 -4.00 7.23
CA LEU A 67 26.24 -3.56 8.60
C LEU A 67 26.18 -2.04 8.69
N HIS A 68 25.40 -1.54 9.62
CA HIS A 68 25.16 -0.12 9.84
C HIS A 68 25.87 0.34 11.09
N PHE A 69 26.68 1.39 10.94
CA PHE A 69 27.52 1.96 11.99
C PHE A 69 27.34 3.46 12.09
N ALA A 70 27.56 4.01 13.29
CA ALA A 70 27.80 5.43 13.50
C ALA A 70 28.66 5.65 14.75
N GLU A 71 29.71 6.47 14.67
CA GLU A 71 30.46 6.86 15.86
C GLU A 71 29.74 7.99 16.59
N THR A 72 28.95 7.62 17.60
CA THR A 72 28.17 8.55 18.42
C THR A 72 28.76 8.79 19.81
N GLY A 73 29.78 8.01 20.20
CA GLY A 73 30.38 8.04 21.55
C GLY A 73 31.53 9.03 21.70
N GLY A 74 31.74 9.91 20.71
CA GLY A 74 32.82 10.90 20.72
C GLY A 74 34.23 10.29 20.60
N GLN A 75 34.35 9.03 20.19
CA GLN A 75 35.66 8.38 20.06
C GLN A 75 36.47 9.02 18.93
N ALA A 76 37.75 9.29 19.21
CA ALA A 76 38.69 9.74 18.20
C ALA A 76 39.07 8.60 17.24
N VAL A 77 39.60 8.96 16.07
CA VAL A 77 40.22 8.00 15.15
C VAL A 77 41.29 7.19 15.90
N GLY A 78 41.26 5.88 15.73
CA GLY A 78 42.14 4.88 16.33
C GLY A 78 41.66 4.35 17.69
N ALA A 79 40.68 5.00 18.33
CA ALA A 79 40.26 4.62 19.68
C ALA A 79 39.40 3.35 19.68
N ARG A 80 38.40 3.27 18.79
CA ARG A 80 37.58 2.06 18.57
C ARG A 80 38.05 1.38 17.29
N ARG A 81 38.64 0.20 17.42
CA ARG A 81 38.92 -0.69 16.29
C ARG A 81 38.50 -2.10 16.61
N PHE A 82 37.93 -2.77 15.63
CA PHE A 82 37.48 -4.16 15.73
C PHE A 82 37.56 -4.83 14.38
N ASP A 83 37.54 -6.15 14.37
CA ASP A 83 37.44 -6.93 13.14
C ASP A 83 36.01 -7.39 12.92
N VAL A 84 35.65 -7.65 11.66
CA VAL A 84 34.39 -8.27 11.29
C VAL A 84 34.67 -9.71 10.86
N VAL A 85 34.11 -10.67 11.59
CA VAL A 85 34.24 -12.09 11.33
C VAL A 85 32.88 -12.63 10.91
N VAL A 86 32.84 -13.29 9.75
CA VAL A 86 31.63 -13.93 9.21
C VAL A 86 31.90 -15.42 9.02
N ASN A 87 31.05 -16.26 9.58
CA ASN A 87 31.18 -17.73 9.54
C ASN A 87 32.60 -18.21 9.93
N GLY A 88 33.19 -17.58 10.94
CA GLY A 88 34.54 -17.88 11.43
C GLY A 88 35.70 -17.33 10.58
N THR A 89 35.40 -16.67 9.46
CA THR A 89 36.41 -16.05 8.58
C THR A 89 36.45 -14.54 8.81
N ASN A 90 37.64 -13.98 9.01
CA ASN A 90 37.80 -12.52 9.09
C ASN A 90 37.60 -11.90 7.70
N VAL A 91 36.59 -11.05 7.56
CA VAL A 91 36.24 -10.38 6.29
C VAL A 91 36.64 -8.91 6.28
N ASP A 92 36.97 -8.33 7.44
CA ASP A 92 37.43 -6.95 7.53
C ASP A 92 38.26 -6.69 8.79
N ASP A 93 39.52 -6.30 8.61
CA ASP A 93 40.47 -6.06 9.70
C ASP A 93 40.42 -4.60 10.18
N ASN A 94 40.47 -4.41 11.50
CA ASN A 94 40.68 -3.12 12.17
C ASN A 94 39.71 -2.00 11.70
N VAL A 95 38.43 -2.32 11.54
CA VAL A 95 37.37 -1.36 11.26
C VAL A 95 37.38 -0.24 12.29
N ASP A 96 37.59 0.99 11.83
CA ASP A 96 37.44 2.22 12.58
C ASP A 96 36.28 3.03 11.98
N ILE A 97 35.15 3.04 12.69
CA ILE A 97 33.92 3.71 12.24
C ILE A 97 34.16 5.21 12.06
N ARG A 98 34.90 5.85 12.98
CA ARG A 98 35.16 7.29 12.94
C ARG A 98 36.01 7.67 11.72
N GLN A 99 37.00 6.84 11.40
CA GLN A 99 37.85 7.01 10.23
C GLN A 99 37.07 6.79 8.95
N ARG A 100 36.31 5.70 8.84
CA ARG A 100 35.56 5.32 7.63
C ARG A 100 34.38 6.25 7.34
N ALA A 101 33.68 6.71 8.37
CA ALA A 101 32.60 7.70 8.21
C ALA A 101 33.14 9.11 7.91
N GLY A 102 34.40 9.41 8.26
CA GLY A 102 35.01 10.73 8.11
C GLY A 102 34.57 11.78 9.14
N ALA A 103 33.47 11.56 9.87
CA ALA A 103 32.96 12.45 10.91
C ALA A 103 32.39 11.70 12.12
N LEU A 104 32.24 12.39 13.26
CA LEU A 104 31.36 11.93 14.35
C LEU A 104 29.91 12.05 13.88
N ASN A 105 29.01 11.22 14.43
CA ASN A 105 27.58 11.28 14.14
C ASN A 105 27.26 11.20 12.65
N LYS A 106 28.08 10.49 11.87
CA LYS A 106 27.84 10.20 10.46
C LYS A 106 27.75 8.70 10.24
N ALA A 107 26.76 8.29 9.45
CA ALA A 107 26.56 6.89 9.14
C ALA A 107 27.73 6.33 8.32
N TYR A 108 28.10 5.10 8.63
CA TYR A 108 28.98 4.26 7.83
C TYR A 108 28.25 2.94 7.57
N VAL A 109 28.23 2.52 6.30
CA VAL A 109 27.61 1.27 5.86
C VAL A 109 28.71 0.39 5.27
N ALA A 110 28.82 -0.83 5.78
CA ALA A 110 29.74 -1.84 5.26
C ALA A 110 28.94 -2.98 4.64
N GLU A 111 29.39 -3.51 3.50
CA GLU A 111 28.74 -4.63 2.82
C GLU A 111 29.74 -5.75 2.58
N TYR A 112 29.34 -6.99 2.88
CA TYR A 112 30.16 -8.18 2.68
C TYR A 112 29.36 -9.22 1.90
N ASP A 113 29.97 -9.79 0.86
CA ASP A 113 29.40 -10.91 0.13
C ASP A 113 29.63 -12.21 0.90
N VAL A 114 28.55 -12.94 1.17
CA VAL A 114 28.55 -14.13 2.01
C VAL A 114 27.82 -15.26 1.30
N VAL A 115 28.43 -16.44 1.28
CA VAL A 115 27.79 -17.67 0.84
C VAL A 115 27.40 -18.48 2.06
N VAL A 116 26.10 -18.78 2.18
CA VAL A 116 25.54 -19.70 3.16
C VAL A 116 25.40 -21.06 2.50
N SER A 117 25.93 -22.09 3.15
CA SER A 117 25.88 -23.47 2.66
C SER A 117 25.74 -24.44 3.83
N GLY A 118 25.00 -25.52 3.64
CA GLY A 118 24.85 -26.57 4.65
C GLY A 118 23.88 -26.22 5.78
N GLY A 119 23.01 -25.24 5.58
CA GLY A 119 21.93 -24.87 6.51
C GLY A 119 22.40 -24.22 7.81
N THR A 120 23.64 -23.72 7.87
CA THR A 120 24.25 -23.19 9.08
C THR A 120 23.88 -21.72 9.37
N GLY A 121 23.25 -21.03 8.42
CA GLY A 121 22.96 -19.60 8.53
C GLY A 121 24.22 -18.73 8.46
N ILE A 122 24.18 -17.59 9.15
CA ILE A 122 25.29 -16.62 9.20
C ILE A 122 25.65 -16.34 10.67
N GLY A 123 26.84 -16.79 11.06
CA GLY A 123 27.51 -16.33 12.27
C GLY A 123 28.25 -15.02 11.98
N LEU A 124 27.99 -13.98 12.76
CA LEU A 124 28.64 -12.68 12.66
C LEU A 124 29.22 -12.32 14.01
N ASP A 125 30.52 -12.01 14.07
CA ASP A 125 31.19 -11.50 15.26
C ASP A 125 31.93 -10.20 14.93
N LEU A 126 31.82 -9.20 15.81
CA LEU A 126 32.66 -8.00 15.79
C LEU A 126 33.62 -8.06 16.96
N VAL A 127 34.92 -8.26 16.68
CA VAL A 127 35.94 -8.60 17.68
C VAL A 127 36.84 -7.41 17.98
N ASN A 128 36.87 -6.94 19.21
CA ASN A 128 37.66 -5.78 19.62
C ASN A 128 39.16 -5.96 19.36
N ARG A 129 39.77 -4.97 18.72
CA ARG A 129 41.23 -4.80 18.56
C ARG A 129 41.81 -3.70 19.46
N THR A 130 40.97 -2.94 20.15
CA THR A 130 41.34 -1.99 21.19
C THR A 130 40.54 -2.25 22.47
N ASN A 131 40.79 -1.46 23.53
CA ASN A 131 39.99 -1.56 24.75
C ASN A 131 38.57 -0.98 24.58
N THR A 132 38.34 -0.15 23.57
CA THR A 132 37.03 0.45 23.31
C THR A 132 36.16 -0.52 22.53
N ALA A 133 35.03 -0.92 23.12
CA ALA A 133 34.11 -1.90 22.55
C ALA A 133 33.63 -1.56 21.13
N ALA A 134 33.56 -2.58 20.27
CA ALA A 134 32.85 -2.56 19.00
C ALA A 134 31.37 -2.22 19.22
N ILE A 135 30.76 -1.57 18.22
CA ILE A 135 29.34 -1.22 18.23
C ILE A 135 28.71 -1.56 16.88
N LEU A 136 27.39 -1.81 16.87
CA LEU A 136 26.62 -2.08 15.67
C LEU A 136 25.19 -1.52 15.82
N GLN A 137 24.74 -0.72 14.86
CA GLN A 137 23.41 -0.08 14.88
C GLN A 137 22.35 -0.89 14.13
N GLY A 138 22.73 -1.64 13.10
CA GLY A 138 21.79 -2.41 12.30
C GLY A 138 22.46 -3.43 11.40
N ILE A 139 21.70 -4.46 11.02
CA ILE A 139 22.09 -5.51 10.09
C ILE A 139 20.98 -5.66 9.06
N GLU A 140 21.32 -5.65 7.77
CA GLU A 140 20.44 -6.15 6.70
C GLU A 140 21.06 -7.41 6.11
N LEU A 141 20.20 -8.38 5.79
CA LEU A 141 20.57 -9.53 5.02
C LEU A 141 19.85 -9.47 3.67
N VAL A 142 20.59 -9.11 2.62
CA VAL A 142 20.03 -8.96 1.27
C VAL A 142 20.42 -10.17 0.45
N ARG A 143 19.46 -11.02 0.09
CA ARG A 143 19.73 -12.17 -0.79
C ARG A 143 20.14 -11.67 -2.17
N VAL A 144 21.28 -12.14 -2.67
CA VAL A 144 21.72 -11.86 -4.03
C VAL A 144 20.88 -12.70 -4.97
N ASN A 145 20.13 -12.04 -5.84
CA ASN A 145 19.29 -12.65 -6.87
C ASN A 145 19.44 -11.88 -8.19
N GLU A 146 20.68 -11.68 -8.64
CA GLU A 146 21.00 -10.86 -9.82
C GLU A 146 20.35 -11.39 -11.11
N GLU A 147 20.36 -12.71 -11.26
CA GLU A 147 19.78 -13.39 -12.42
C GLU A 147 18.24 -13.48 -12.34
N GLY A 148 17.66 -13.34 -11.14
CA GLY A 148 16.23 -13.57 -10.94
C GLY A 148 15.88 -15.06 -10.97
N VAL A 149 14.62 -15.35 -11.29
CA VAL A 149 14.17 -16.71 -11.58
C VAL A 149 13.94 -16.85 -13.08
N ASP A 150 14.39 -17.96 -13.66
CA ASP A 150 14.10 -18.27 -15.06
C ASP A 150 12.63 -18.65 -15.26
N THR A 151 11.95 -17.89 -16.11
CA THR A 151 10.57 -18.14 -16.59
C THR A 151 9.56 -18.46 -15.47
N PRO A 152 9.44 -17.63 -14.43
CA PRO A 152 8.42 -17.83 -13.41
C PRO A 152 7.03 -17.70 -14.04
N THR A 153 6.08 -18.50 -13.54
CA THR A 153 4.69 -18.44 -13.99
C THR A 153 3.78 -18.13 -12.81
N VAL A 154 2.62 -17.53 -13.08
CA VAL A 154 1.62 -17.24 -12.06
C VAL A 154 0.24 -17.72 -12.50
N GLU A 155 -0.53 -18.23 -11.55
CA GLU A 155 -1.96 -18.41 -11.66
C GLU A 155 -2.67 -17.31 -10.86
N LEU A 156 -3.63 -16.65 -11.49
CA LEU A 156 -4.53 -15.70 -10.85
C LEU A 156 -5.86 -16.39 -10.57
N GLN A 157 -6.37 -16.20 -9.36
CA GLN A 157 -7.63 -16.75 -8.91
C GLN A 157 -8.48 -15.67 -8.24
N VAL A 158 -9.80 -15.83 -8.29
CA VAL A 158 -10.76 -14.96 -7.60
C VAL A 158 -11.64 -15.77 -6.66
N SER A 159 -11.95 -15.17 -5.54
CA SER A 159 -12.95 -15.60 -4.58
C SER A 159 -14.09 -14.58 -4.55
N THR A 160 -15.31 -15.06 -4.40
CA THR A 160 -16.52 -14.22 -4.21
C THR A 160 -17.12 -14.37 -2.80
N ASP A 161 -16.44 -15.09 -1.90
CA ASP A 161 -16.92 -15.43 -0.56
C ASP A 161 -15.81 -15.26 0.52
N ASP A 162 -15.07 -14.14 0.41
CA ASP A 162 -14.04 -13.73 1.37
C ASP A 162 -12.91 -14.74 1.57
N GLY A 163 -12.61 -15.53 0.53
CA GLY A 163 -11.49 -16.45 0.45
C GLY A 163 -11.84 -17.89 0.80
N ALA A 164 -13.13 -18.21 1.03
CA ALA A 164 -13.55 -19.57 1.34
C ALA A 164 -13.46 -20.50 0.10
N ASN A 165 -13.82 -20.01 -1.08
CA ASN A 165 -13.74 -20.74 -2.34
C ASN A 165 -13.03 -19.92 -3.42
N TRP A 166 -12.23 -20.60 -4.25
CA TRP A 166 -11.41 -19.96 -5.29
C TRP A 166 -11.68 -20.57 -6.65
N ARG A 167 -11.86 -19.71 -7.66
CA ARG A 167 -11.89 -20.10 -9.07
C ARG A 167 -10.71 -19.51 -9.82
N SER A 168 -10.22 -20.22 -10.83
CA SER A 168 -9.15 -19.71 -11.70
C SER A 168 -9.67 -18.57 -12.59
N ILE A 169 -8.91 -17.48 -12.67
CA ILE A 169 -9.06 -16.44 -13.68
C ILE A 169 -8.22 -16.82 -14.90
N ALA A 170 -6.93 -17.09 -14.67
CA ALA A 170 -5.97 -17.47 -15.69
C ALA A 170 -4.79 -18.21 -15.05
N SER A 171 -4.20 -19.15 -15.77
CA SER A 171 -3.06 -19.95 -15.30
C SER A 171 -1.90 -19.90 -16.29
N GLY A 172 -0.70 -20.19 -15.80
CA GLY A 172 0.51 -20.22 -16.63
C GLY A 172 0.91 -18.85 -17.19
N LEU A 173 0.47 -17.76 -16.58
CA LEU A 173 0.83 -16.41 -17.01
C LEU A 173 2.33 -16.20 -16.77
N THR A 174 3.04 -15.70 -17.78
CA THR A 174 4.48 -15.44 -17.66
C THR A 174 4.73 -14.19 -16.85
N LEU A 175 5.63 -14.29 -15.88
CA LEU A 175 6.23 -13.14 -15.21
C LEU A 175 7.63 -12.89 -15.80
N ASP A 176 8.13 -11.67 -15.66
CA ASP A 176 9.55 -11.42 -15.88
C ASP A 176 10.40 -12.15 -14.83
N ARG A 177 11.72 -12.22 -15.06
CA ARG A 177 12.64 -12.90 -14.13
C ARG A 177 12.67 -12.32 -12.71
N ARG A 178 12.09 -11.14 -12.49
CA ARG A 178 11.98 -10.47 -11.19
C ARG A 178 10.57 -10.63 -10.57
N GLY A 179 9.68 -11.38 -11.21
CA GLY A 179 8.32 -11.63 -10.73
C GLY A 179 7.32 -10.53 -11.09
N GLN A 180 7.63 -9.65 -12.04
CA GLN A 180 6.73 -8.59 -12.50
C GLN A 180 5.88 -9.06 -13.67
N GLY A 181 4.61 -8.69 -13.69
CA GLY A 181 3.68 -8.98 -14.76
C GLY A 181 2.41 -8.15 -14.65
N HIS A 182 1.61 -8.17 -15.71
CA HIS A 182 0.32 -7.50 -15.80
C HIS A 182 -0.67 -8.43 -16.50
N TYR A 183 -1.94 -8.36 -16.12
CA TYR A 183 -3.01 -9.12 -16.75
C TYR A 183 -4.31 -8.32 -16.76
N ASP A 184 -4.88 -8.11 -17.95
CA ASP A 184 -6.20 -7.50 -18.11
C ASP A 184 -7.27 -8.58 -17.93
N TRP A 185 -8.04 -8.47 -16.85
CA TRP A 185 -9.13 -9.40 -16.56
C TRP A 185 -10.48 -8.77 -16.91
N THR A 186 -11.18 -9.36 -17.88
CA THR A 186 -12.60 -9.11 -18.08
C THR A 186 -13.40 -9.90 -17.04
N VAL A 187 -14.07 -9.19 -16.13
CA VAL A 187 -14.75 -9.80 -14.99
C VAL A 187 -15.92 -10.69 -15.44
N ASP A 188 -15.76 -11.98 -15.18
CA ASP A 188 -16.72 -13.06 -15.46
C ASP A 188 -17.19 -13.77 -14.16
N ALA A 189 -16.85 -13.20 -13.00
CA ALA A 189 -17.26 -13.71 -11.68
C ALA A 189 -18.71 -13.33 -11.37
N ALA A 190 -19.33 -14.10 -10.46
CA ALA A 190 -20.59 -13.70 -9.86
C ALA A 190 -20.44 -12.38 -9.08
N THR A 191 -21.52 -11.62 -9.03
CA THR A 191 -21.58 -10.42 -8.20
C THR A 191 -21.44 -10.77 -6.73
N THR A 192 -20.79 -9.89 -5.97
CA THR A 192 -20.65 -10.04 -4.52
C THR A 192 -21.54 -9.06 -3.79
N THR A 193 -21.77 -9.33 -2.51
CA THR A 193 -22.30 -8.33 -1.57
C THR A 193 -21.15 -7.80 -0.74
N SER A 194 -21.02 -6.47 -0.68
CA SER A 194 -19.92 -5.80 0.03
C SER A 194 -18.56 -6.18 -0.55
N ASN A 195 -17.49 -5.78 0.14
CA ASN A 195 -16.10 -6.03 -0.24
C ASN A 195 -15.65 -7.47 0.08
N THR A 196 -16.39 -8.47 -0.39
CA THR A 196 -16.10 -9.89 -0.14
C THR A 196 -15.34 -10.57 -1.29
N ALA A 197 -15.15 -9.90 -2.42
CA ALA A 197 -14.28 -10.42 -3.47
C ALA A 197 -12.81 -10.33 -3.03
N ARG A 198 -12.00 -11.32 -3.44
CA ARG A 198 -10.55 -11.37 -3.23
C ARG A 198 -9.84 -11.90 -4.46
N ILE A 199 -8.62 -11.41 -4.71
CA ILE A 199 -7.71 -11.99 -5.70
C ILE A 199 -6.61 -12.75 -4.99
N ARG A 200 -6.18 -13.89 -5.54
CA ARG A 200 -5.00 -14.63 -5.12
C ARG A 200 -4.08 -14.84 -6.31
N ALA A 201 -2.80 -14.56 -6.12
CA ALA A 201 -1.75 -14.93 -7.06
C ALA A 201 -1.00 -16.14 -6.52
N ILE A 202 -0.76 -17.15 -7.36
CA ILE A 202 0.04 -18.34 -7.02
C ILE A 202 1.17 -18.43 -8.03
N ALA A 203 2.37 -18.02 -7.61
CA ALA A 203 3.56 -18.11 -8.46
C ALA A 203 4.21 -19.49 -8.32
N THR A 204 4.47 -20.12 -9.47
CA THR A 204 5.25 -21.35 -9.59
C THR A 204 6.62 -21.01 -10.15
N VAL A 205 7.66 -21.28 -9.36
CA VAL A 205 9.02 -20.87 -9.64
C VAL A 205 9.97 -22.07 -9.56
N ASN A 206 10.92 -22.16 -10.49
CA ASN A 206 11.99 -23.13 -10.40
C ASN A 206 12.97 -22.69 -9.31
N ASN A 207 13.15 -23.52 -8.28
CA ASN A 207 14.12 -23.26 -7.24
C ASN A 207 15.51 -23.68 -7.71
N SER A 208 16.30 -22.70 -8.15
CA SER A 208 17.67 -22.92 -8.63
C SER A 208 18.62 -23.52 -7.59
N LEU A 209 18.31 -23.43 -6.29
CA LEU A 209 19.13 -24.01 -5.22
C LEU A 209 18.86 -25.48 -4.98
N THR A 210 17.59 -25.90 -5.04
CA THR A 210 17.19 -27.29 -4.73
C THR A 210 16.90 -28.12 -5.98
N GLY A 211 16.83 -27.49 -7.15
CA GLY A 211 16.39 -28.13 -8.41
C GLY A 211 14.92 -28.53 -8.40
N GLY A 212 14.14 -28.11 -7.39
CA GLY A 212 12.73 -28.41 -7.24
C GLY A 212 11.81 -27.26 -7.67
N ILE A 213 10.51 -27.52 -7.68
CA ILE A 213 9.48 -26.48 -7.87
C ILE A 213 9.16 -25.86 -6.51
N LEU A 214 9.13 -24.53 -6.44
CA LEU A 214 8.61 -23.77 -5.30
C LEU A 214 7.32 -23.08 -5.73
N GLN A 215 6.29 -23.17 -4.88
CA GLN A 215 5.08 -22.39 -5.04
C GLN A 215 4.97 -21.38 -3.90
N VAL A 216 4.75 -20.12 -4.26
CA VAL A 216 4.45 -19.05 -3.31
C VAL A 216 3.13 -18.43 -3.72
N SER A 217 2.32 -18.05 -2.73
CA SER A 217 1.02 -17.45 -2.99
C SER A 217 0.77 -16.27 -2.09
N ASP A 218 0.01 -15.31 -2.59
CA ASP A 218 -0.44 -14.16 -1.83
C ASP A 218 -1.88 -13.77 -2.19
N VAL A 219 -2.60 -13.18 -1.24
CA VAL A 219 -4.01 -12.77 -1.37
C VAL A 219 -4.09 -11.26 -1.24
N SER A 220 -5.01 -10.63 -1.97
CA SER A 220 -5.23 -9.18 -1.88
C SER A 220 -5.48 -8.74 -0.43
N ASP A 221 -4.73 -7.72 0.02
CA ASP A 221 -4.79 -7.18 1.38
C ASP A 221 -6.20 -6.72 1.76
N GLU A 222 -6.91 -6.15 0.78
CA GLU A 222 -8.28 -5.69 0.94
C GLU A 222 -9.23 -6.45 0.03
N GLY A 223 -10.49 -6.44 0.48
CA GLY A 223 -11.61 -6.85 -0.34
C GLY A 223 -12.07 -5.78 -1.28
N PHE A 224 -12.65 -6.22 -2.38
CA PHE A 224 -13.38 -5.36 -3.30
C PHE A 224 -14.74 -5.97 -3.61
N GLU A 225 -15.58 -5.18 -4.25
CA GLU A 225 -16.90 -5.61 -4.67
C GLU A 225 -16.92 -5.88 -6.19
N ILE A 226 -17.55 -6.97 -6.59
CA ILE A 226 -17.88 -7.26 -7.98
C ILE A 226 -19.36 -6.94 -8.18
N ALA A 227 -19.65 -5.89 -8.94
CA ALA A 227 -21.01 -5.49 -9.22
C ALA A 227 -21.50 -5.97 -10.59
N ASN A 228 -22.80 -5.81 -10.85
CA ASN A 228 -23.37 -6.17 -12.15
C ASN A 228 -22.92 -5.19 -13.25
N ALA A 229 -22.88 -5.67 -14.50
CA ALA A 229 -22.50 -4.89 -15.68
C ALA A 229 -23.62 -3.97 -16.21
N GLY A 230 -24.69 -3.75 -15.45
CA GLY A 230 -25.78 -2.86 -15.85
C GLY A 230 -25.38 -1.39 -15.79
N GLN A 231 -26.10 -0.54 -16.53
CA GLN A 231 -25.89 0.92 -16.58
C GLN A 231 -26.79 1.68 -15.58
N SER A 232 -27.54 0.96 -14.75
CA SER A 232 -28.40 1.55 -13.73
C SER A 232 -27.66 1.68 -12.41
N TYR A 233 -27.89 2.81 -11.74
CA TYR A 233 -27.40 3.09 -10.40
C TYR A 233 -28.51 3.67 -9.54
N TYR A 234 -28.43 3.50 -8.23
CA TYR A 234 -29.51 3.77 -7.29
C TYR A 234 -28.99 4.51 -6.06
N VAL A 235 -29.65 5.61 -5.72
CA VAL A 235 -29.41 6.43 -4.54
C VAL A 235 -30.70 6.53 -3.77
N ASN A 236 -30.65 6.30 -2.46
CA ASN A 236 -31.79 6.50 -1.58
C ASN A 236 -31.37 7.19 -0.28
N ASP A 237 -32.29 7.81 0.44
CA ASP A 237 -32.03 8.40 1.75
C ASP A 237 -32.24 7.36 2.87
N GLY A 238 -32.33 7.81 4.12
CA GLY A 238 -32.54 6.93 5.28
C GLY A 238 -33.99 6.45 5.46
N SER A 239 -34.86 6.63 4.47
CA SER A 239 -36.30 6.38 4.52
C SER A 239 -36.76 5.51 3.36
N LEU A 240 -37.92 4.84 3.53
CA LEU A 240 -38.63 4.16 2.44
C LEU A 240 -39.90 4.92 2.02
N ALA A 241 -40.11 6.10 2.60
CA ALA A 241 -41.36 6.83 2.48
C ALA A 241 -41.40 7.61 1.16
N GLY A 242 -42.20 7.11 0.21
CA GLY A 242 -42.39 7.76 -1.09
C GLY A 242 -41.39 7.31 -2.15
N ASP A 243 -40.59 6.29 -1.87
CA ASP A 243 -39.63 5.70 -2.80
C ASP A 243 -40.34 5.12 -4.04
N GLU A 244 -39.73 5.35 -5.20
CA GLU A 244 -40.19 4.96 -6.54
C GLU A 244 -39.21 4.01 -7.23
N TYR A 245 -37.91 4.06 -6.88
CA TYR A 245 -36.85 3.34 -7.60
C TYR A 245 -36.19 2.22 -6.80
N THR A 246 -36.19 2.33 -5.47
CA THR A 246 -35.49 1.40 -4.57
C THR A 246 -36.44 0.68 -3.62
N THR A 247 -35.95 -0.41 -3.04
CA THR A 247 -36.67 -1.26 -2.09
C THR A 247 -35.97 -1.34 -0.73
N ALA A 248 -34.90 -0.57 -0.54
CA ALA A 248 -34.11 -0.52 0.69
C ALA A 248 -33.61 0.90 0.94
N VAL A 249 -33.38 1.24 2.21
CA VAL A 249 -32.79 2.54 2.57
C VAL A 249 -31.34 2.65 2.10
N GLY A 250 -30.90 3.86 1.83
CA GLY A 250 -29.55 4.15 1.37
C GLY A 250 -28.48 3.88 2.43
N SER A 251 -27.37 3.29 1.98
CA SER A 251 -26.13 3.18 2.76
C SER A 251 -24.93 3.32 1.83
N ASN A 252 -23.93 4.12 2.19
CA ASN A 252 -22.70 4.21 1.39
C ASN A 252 -21.81 2.95 1.48
N ALA A 253 -22.22 1.95 2.27
CA ALA A 253 -21.65 0.60 2.22
C ALA A 253 -22.31 -0.28 1.15
N ASN A 254 -23.44 0.15 0.59
CA ASN A 254 -24.10 -0.54 -0.51
C ASN A 254 -23.45 -0.19 -1.85
N THR A 255 -23.66 -1.06 -2.83
CA THR A 255 -23.11 -0.97 -4.17
C THR A 255 -23.73 0.19 -4.97
N GLY A 256 -25.01 0.48 -4.75
CA GLY A 256 -25.76 1.40 -5.61
C GLY A 256 -26.05 0.82 -7.00
N LYS A 257 -25.78 -0.46 -7.27
CA LYS A 257 -25.98 -1.12 -8.57
C LYS A 257 -27.29 -1.92 -8.67
N SER A 258 -28.07 -1.96 -7.60
CA SER A 258 -29.40 -2.59 -7.58
C SER A 258 -30.36 -1.82 -6.67
N ALA A 259 -31.66 -1.97 -6.94
CA ALA A 259 -32.73 -1.31 -6.20
C ALA A 259 -32.80 -1.71 -4.71
N ASP A 260 -32.32 -2.90 -4.35
CA ASP A 260 -32.28 -3.41 -2.98
C ASP A 260 -30.99 -3.07 -2.21
N ALA A 261 -30.02 -2.44 -2.88
CA ALA A 261 -28.77 -1.97 -2.28
C ALA A 261 -28.38 -0.57 -2.80
N PRO A 262 -29.20 0.48 -2.56
CA PRO A 262 -28.88 1.83 -3.01
C PRO A 262 -27.82 2.51 -2.14
N MET A 263 -26.99 3.36 -2.75
CA MET A 263 -26.07 4.22 -2.00
C MET A 263 -26.82 5.34 -1.28
N ALA A 264 -26.31 5.81 -0.14
CA ALA A 264 -26.93 6.91 0.62
C ALA A 264 -26.68 8.30 -0.01
N SER A 265 -25.72 8.40 -0.92
CA SER A 265 -25.23 9.68 -1.40
C SER A 265 -24.86 9.63 -2.88
N LEU A 266 -25.46 10.55 -3.65
CA LEU A 266 -25.08 10.80 -5.04
C LEU A 266 -23.59 11.14 -5.18
N ALA A 267 -23.03 11.91 -4.24
CA ALA A 267 -21.61 12.24 -4.27
C ALA A 267 -20.71 11.03 -3.98
N ALA A 268 -21.17 10.06 -3.19
CA ALA A 268 -20.41 8.83 -2.96
C ALA A 268 -20.42 7.95 -4.21
N LEU A 269 -21.57 7.84 -4.87
CA LEU A 269 -21.73 7.09 -6.11
C LEU A 269 -20.84 7.62 -7.23
N LEU A 270 -20.84 8.93 -7.48
CA LEU A 270 -19.98 9.58 -8.49
C LEU A 270 -18.47 9.47 -8.18
N ARG A 271 -18.09 9.16 -6.94
CA ARG A 271 -16.68 8.88 -6.59
C ARG A 271 -16.32 7.40 -6.69
N ALA A 272 -17.33 6.53 -6.61
CA ALA A 272 -17.14 5.09 -6.65
C ALA A 272 -17.13 4.56 -8.09
N TYR A 273 -17.79 5.27 -9.01
CA TYR A 273 -17.97 4.85 -10.39
C TYR A 273 -17.49 5.93 -11.35
N ASP A 274 -16.85 5.48 -12.43
CA ASP A 274 -16.66 6.24 -13.65
C ASP A 274 -17.95 6.09 -14.47
N LEU A 275 -18.68 7.18 -14.71
CA LEU A 275 -20.01 7.14 -15.31
C LEU A 275 -20.00 7.74 -16.72
N ASP A 276 -20.37 6.94 -17.70
CA ASP A 276 -20.32 7.30 -19.11
C ASP A 276 -21.70 7.63 -19.68
N ALA A 277 -21.69 8.12 -20.93
CA ALA A 277 -22.90 8.25 -21.72
C ALA A 277 -23.67 6.92 -21.82
N GLY A 278 -24.90 6.92 -21.32
CA GLY A 278 -25.76 5.72 -21.22
C GLY A 278 -26.06 5.31 -19.78
N ASP A 279 -25.23 5.74 -18.83
CA ASP A 279 -25.46 5.48 -17.41
C ASP A 279 -26.62 6.31 -16.85
N VAL A 280 -27.42 5.66 -16.02
CA VAL A 280 -28.62 6.24 -15.40
C VAL A 280 -28.57 6.08 -13.89
N ILE A 281 -28.53 7.20 -13.18
CA ILE A 281 -28.66 7.25 -11.72
C ILE A 281 -30.12 7.56 -11.37
N TYR A 282 -30.77 6.64 -10.67
CA TYR A 282 -32.07 6.83 -10.05
C TYR A 282 -31.88 7.31 -8.62
N VAL A 283 -32.46 8.46 -8.28
CA VAL A 283 -32.41 9.06 -6.95
C VAL A 283 -33.81 9.06 -6.39
N ASP A 284 -34.01 8.37 -5.28
CA ASP A 284 -35.32 8.27 -4.65
C ASP A 284 -35.74 9.56 -3.94
N THR A 285 -37.00 9.56 -3.54
CA THR A 285 -37.61 10.62 -2.73
C THR A 285 -36.78 10.84 -1.48
N GLY A 286 -36.55 12.10 -1.12
CA GLY A 286 -35.83 12.38 0.12
C GLY A 286 -35.11 13.71 0.15
N LEU A 287 -34.58 14.02 1.34
CA LEU A 287 -33.72 15.16 1.60
C LEU A 287 -32.27 14.70 1.76
N TYR A 288 -31.43 15.05 0.79
CA TYR A 288 -30.03 14.68 0.74
C TYR A 288 -29.15 15.86 1.14
N ASN A 289 -28.71 15.86 2.39
CA ASN A 289 -27.83 16.90 2.93
C ASN A 289 -26.40 16.76 2.39
N LEU A 290 -25.87 17.83 1.81
CA LEU A 290 -24.58 17.86 1.13
C LEU A 290 -23.54 18.64 1.95
N ALA A 291 -22.54 17.95 2.46
CA ALA A 291 -21.39 18.57 3.15
C ALA A 291 -20.45 19.30 2.18
N THR A 292 -20.39 18.85 0.93
CA THR A 292 -19.60 19.40 -0.19
C THR A 292 -20.47 19.46 -1.44
N ASN A 293 -19.99 20.15 -2.47
CA ASN A 293 -20.66 20.14 -3.78
C ASN A 293 -20.65 18.71 -4.35
N VAL A 294 -21.72 18.31 -5.02
CA VAL A 294 -21.70 17.14 -5.91
C VAL A 294 -21.02 17.58 -7.20
N VAL A 295 -19.82 17.07 -7.46
CA VAL A 295 -19.03 17.47 -8.61
C VAL A 295 -19.25 16.48 -9.75
N LEU A 296 -19.57 17.00 -10.93
CA LEU A 296 -19.64 16.26 -12.19
C LEU A 296 -18.45 16.71 -13.03
N SER A 297 -17.46 15.85 -13.15
CA SER A 297 -16.21 16.04 -13.89
C SER A 297 -16.39 15.73 -15.38
N SER A 298 -15.35 15.94 -16.19
CA SER A 298 -15.37 15.52 -17.61
C SER A 298 -15.73 14.05 -17.80
N ASP A 299 -15.37 13.22 -16.83
CA ASP A 299 -15.53 11.78 -16.88
C ASP A 299 -17.02 11.41 -16.75
N ASP A 300 -17.83 12.27 -16.12
CA ASP A 300 -19.29 12.08 -15.94
C ASP A 300 -20.14 12.55 -17.14
N SER A 301 -19.53 12.74 -18.31
CA SER A 301 -20.23 13.33 -19.46
C SER A 301 -21.27 12.39 -20.05
N GLY A 302 -22.47 12.91 -20.34
CA GLY A 302 -23.57 12.12 -20.91
C GLY A 302 -24.42 11.33 -19.90
N VAL A 303 -24.09 11.37 -18.60
CA VAL A 303 -24.86 10.66 -17.55
C VAL A 303 -26.28 11.22 -17.43
N THR A 304 -27.25 10.35 -17.14
CA THR A 304 -28.62 10.75 -16.81
C THR A 304 -28.90 10.57 -15.31
N ILE A 305 -29.39 11.61 -14.65
CA ILE A 305 -29.76 11.59 -13.22
C ILE A 305 -31.26 11.87 -13.07
N VAL A 306 -32.01 10.88 -12.60
CA VAL A 306 -33.47 10.86 -12.49
C VAL A 306 -33.88 10.91 -11.01
N GLY A 307 -34.45 12.03 -10.57
CA GLY A 307 -35.11 12.17 -9.27
C GLY A 307 -36.56 11.65 -9.29
N ALA A 308 -37.10 11.41 -8.10
CA ALA A 308 -38.44 10.88 -7.88
C ALA A 308 -39.55 11.81 -8.40
N SER A 309 -40.51 11.23 -9.11
CA SER A 309 -41.52 11.94 -9.90
C SER A 309 -42.78 12.35 -9.12
N GLY A 310 -43.07 11.71 -7.98
CA GLY A 310 -44.29 11.90 -7.19
C GLY A 310 -44.09 12.64 -5.87
N HIS A 311 -42.90 12.55 -5.25
CA HIS A 311 -42.65 13.10 -3.90
C HIS A 311 -41.38 13.96 -3.79
N GLY A 312 -40.50 13.91 -4.79
CA GLY A 312 -39.37 14.82 -4.98
C GLY A 312 -38.07 14.38 -4.30
N SER A 313 -36.99 14.43 -5.07
CA SER A 313 -35.61 14.31 -4.59
C SER A 313 -35.00 15.70 -4.40
N VAL A 314 -34.52 16.01 -3.19
CA VAL A 314 -33.99 17.34 -2.85
C VAL A 314 -32.54 17.23 -2.41
N LEU A 315 -31.63 17.80 -3.20
CA LEU A 315 -30.23 18.02 -2.81
C LEU A 315 -30.12 19.34 -2.04
N ASP A 316 -29.76 19.28 -0.75
CA ASP A 316 -29.63 20.48 0.08
C ASP A 316 -28.19 20.69 0.54
N ARG A 317 -27.59 21.78 0.08
CA ARG A 317 -26.24 22.18 0.47
C ARG A 317 -26.19 22.83 1.85
N GLY A 318 -27.28 23.44 2.31
CA GLY A 318 -27.41 24.22 3.56
C GLY A 318 -26.51 25.46 3.67
N ASN A 319 -25.41 25.50 2.90
CA ASN A 319 -24.44 26.57 2.84
C ASN A 319 -24.75 27.52 1.67
N THR A 320 -24.88 28.80 1.97
CA THR A 320 -25.23 29.87 1.02
C THR A 320 -24.04 30.75 0.63
N THR A 321 -22.82 30.43 1.09
CA THR A 321 -21.62 31.16 0.66
C THR A 321 -21.35 31.00 -0.83
N ASN A 322 -20.78 32.04 -1.46
CA ASN A 322 -20.35 31.95 -2.85
C ASN A 322 -19.40 30.75 -3.07
N GLY A 323 -19.69 29.91 -4.06
CA GLY A 323 -18.94 28.67 -4.29
C GLY A 323 -19.56 27.39 -3.69
N ALA A 324 -20.64 27.52 -2.91
CA ALA A 324 -21.41 26.38 -2.42
C ALA A 324 -22.59 26.09 -3.37
N TRP A 325 -22.52 24.98 -4.09
CA TRP A 325 -23.57 24.53 -5.01
C TRP A 325 -24.01 23.11 -4.66
N ALA A 326 -25.28 22.78 -4.89
CA ALA A 326 -25.73 21.40 -4.77
C ALA A 326 -25.07 20.51 -5.84
N LEU A 327 -25.08 20.98 -7.10
CA LEU A 327 -24.39 20.36 -8.23
C LEU A 327 -23.36 21.35 -8.81
N GLN A 328 -22.17 20.87 -9.11
CA GLN A 328 -21.09 21.63 -9.73
C GLN A 328 -20.60 20.89 -10.98
N PHE A 329 -20.74 21.52 -12.14
CA PHE A 329 -20.20 21.02 -13.41
C PHE A 329 -18.75 21.48 -13.56
N ALA A 330 -17.81 20.55 -13.44
CA ALA A 330 -16.37 20.73 -13.52
C ALA A 330 -15.81 20.06 -14.79
N GLY A 331 -16.42 20.35 -15.94
CA GLY A 331 -16.01 19.82 -17.24
C GLY A 331 -16.97 18.78 -17.83
N ALA A 332 -17.97 18.31 -17.08
CA ALA A 332 -19.02 17.45 -17.62
C ALA A 332 -19.82 18.16 -18.72
N ASP A 333 -19.97 17.52 -19.86
CA ASP A 333 -20.88 17.93 -20.94
C ASP A 333 -22.03 16.88 -21.06
N ASP A 334 -23.14 17.25 -21.71
CA ASP A 334 -24.29 16.36 -22.02
C ASP A 334 -25.00 15.64 -20.85
N VAL A 335 -24.83 16.12 -19.61
CA VAL A 335 -25.56 15.59 -18.44
C VAL A 335 -27.06 15.89 -18.53
N THR A 336 -27.89 14.87 -18.28
CA THR A 336 -29.35 15.00 -18.27
C THR A 336 -29.93 14.89 -16.86
N LEU A 337 -30.67 15.90 -16.39
CA LEU A 337 -31.40 15.86 -15.11
C LEU A 337 -32.92 15.73 -15.36
N ARG A 338 -33.61 14.80 -14.69
CA ARG A 338 -35.08 14.58 -14.79
C ARG A 338 -35.72 14.40 -13.43
N GLY A 339 -36.99 14.79 -13.26
CA GLY A 339 -37.77 14.46 -12.05
C GLY A 339 -37.35 15.19 -10.77
N TRP A 340 -36.67 16.33 -10.88
CA TRP A 340 -36.22 17.11 -9.71
C TRP A 340 -37.25 18.18 -9.32
N TYR A 341 -37.67 18.19 -8.06
CA TYR A 341 -38.60 19.18 -7.50
C TYR A 341 -37.84 20.32 -6.81
N SER A 342 -38.18 21.57 -7.14
CA SER A 342 -37.71 22.75 -6.41
C SER A 342 -38.63 23.03 -5.20
N GLY A 343 -38.21 22.62 -3.99
CA GLY A 343 -38.80 23.11 -2.74
C GLY A 343 -38.36 24.55 -2.45
N ALA A 344 -39.23 25.36 -1.82
CA ALA A 344 -39.07 26.80 -1.63
C ALA A 344 -37.67 27.23 -1.14
N GLY A 345 -36.90 27.85 -2.04
CA GLY A 345 -35.54 28.34 -1.79
C GLY A 345 -34.64 28.30 -3.02
N SER A 346 -34.96 27.49 -4.02
CA SER A 346 -34.22 27.39 -5.30
C SER A 346 -35.02 28.00 -6.45
N THR A 347 -34.54 29.11 -7.01
CA THR A 347 -35.05 29.64 -8.28
C THR A 347 -34.41 28.87 -9.42
N GLY A 348 -35.01 27.75 -9.81
CA GLY A 348 -34.58 26.95 -10.95
C GLY A 348 -35.78 26.26 -11.58
N SER A 349 -36.50 26.98 -12.45
CA SER A 349 -37.48 26.38 -13.37
C SER A 349 -36.80 25.26 -14.15
N GLY A 350 -37.44 24.09 -14.25
CA GLY A 350 -36.95 22.94 -15.01
C GLY A 350 -36.45 23.37 -16.39
N ARG A 351 -35.12 23.42 -16.53
CA ARG A 351 -34.42 23.66 -17.79
C ARG A 351 -33.63 22.42 -18.09
N ARG A 352 -33.78 21.92 -19.31
CA ARG A 352 -32.71 21.21 -20.00
C ARG A 352 -31.50 22.16 -19.98
N MET A 353 -30.53 21.92 -19.09
CA MET A 353 -29.29 22.70 -19.09
C MET A 353 -28.43 22.20 -20.25
N GLU A 354 -28.71 22.69 -21.46
CA GLU A 354 -27.80 22.53 -22.59
C GLU A 354 -26.80 23.68 -22.59
N ARG A 355 -25.51 23.35 -22.65
CA ARG A 355 -24.46 24.31 -22.92
C ARG A 355 -24.61 24.82 -24.36
N THR A 356 -24.85 26.11 -24.52
CA THR A 356 -24.47 26.80 -25.77
C THR A 356 -23.05 27.36 -25.62
N PRO A 357 -22.31 27.60 -26.71
CA PRO A 357 -20.90 28.01 -26.68
C PRO A 357 -20.55 29.27 -25.85
N THR A 358 -21.55 29.97 -25.30
CA THR A 358 -21.40 31.24 -24.57
C THR A 358 -21.83 31.22 -23.09
N GLY A 359 -22.16 30.06 -22.50
CA GLY A 359 -22.44 29.93 -21.05
C GLY A 359 -23.83 29.39 -20.68
N TRP A 360 -24.04 29.11 -19.39
CA TRP A 360 -25.18 28.36 -18.82
C TRP A 360 -26.48 29.18 -18.71
N CYS A 361 -27.63 28.55 -18.96
CA CYS A 361 -28.99 29.09 -18.82
C CYS A 361 -29.84 28.25 -17.86
#